data_AF-A0A0E9LS24-F1
#
_entry.id   AF-A0A0E9LS24-F1
#
_cell.length_a   1.000
_cell.length_b   1.000
_cell.length_c   1.000
_cell.angle_alpha   90.00
_cell.angle_beta   90.00
_cell.angle_gamma   90.00
#
_symmetry.space_group_name_H-M   'P 1'
#
loop_
_entity.id
_entity.type
_entity.pdbx_description
1 polymer ?
#
loop_
_entity_poly.entity_id
_entity_poly.type
_entity_poly.pdbx_seq_one_letter_code
_entity_poly.pdbx_strand_id
1 'polypeptide(L)'
;MALQKKIRASRAFYQIKGLWVKFKEGFLSFRNVPNKPWFIGHSILIFVFYFLMMYLNFFAFGYTSHLTPLAALTVFVFGTLAMVAPVQGGIGPWHFMVIIALVAYGVSSSDAGIFALVVHGALNIMIIVLGLLALLALPFVNKPAQ
;
A
#
# COMPACT_ATOMS: atom_id res chain seq x y z
N MET A 1 -23.11 5.61 37.11
CA MET A 1 -24.03 5.45 35.94
C MET A 1 -24.02 6.63 34.95
N ALA A 2 -23.87 7.90 35.38
CA ALA A 2 -23.89 9.05 34.47
C ALA A 2 -22.68 9.15 33.49
N LEU A 3 -21.50 8.68 33.91
CA LEU A 3 -20.26 8.74 33.10
C LEU A 3 -20.30 7.79 31.88
N GLN A 4 -20.89 6.59 32.04
CA GLN A 4 -21.08 5.62 30.96
C GLN A 4 -22.04 6.13 29.87
N LYS A 5 -23.04 6.94 30.24
CA LYS A 5 -23.95 7.59 29.29
C LYS A 5 -23.27 8.71 28.50
N LYS A 6 -22.37 9.49 29.13
CA LYS A 6 -21.61 10.55 28.44
C LYS A 6 -20.57 10.00 27.44
N ILE A 7 -19.91 8.89 27.78
CA ILE A 7 -18.93 8.24 26.88
C ILE A 7 -19.62 7.64 25.64
N ARG A 8 -20.79 7.01 25.81
CA ARG A 8 -21.62 6.48 24.71
C ARG A 8 -22.22 7.55 23.79
N ALA A 9 -22.28 8.81 24.22
CA ALA A 9 -22.77 9.93 23.43
C ALA A 9 -21.66 10.70 22.70
N SER A 10 -20.39 10.31 22.86
CA SER A 10 -19.27 10.97 22.21
C SER A 10 -19.14 10.57 20.73
N ARG A 11 -18.81 11.52 19.86
CA ARG A 11 -18.54 11.30 18.43
C ARG A 11 -17.44 10.24 18.21
N ALA A 12 -16.45 10.21 19.11
CA ALA A 12 -15.37 9.22 19.12
C ALA A 12 -15.88 7.78 19.36
N PHE A 13 -16.84 7.57 20.27
CA PHE A 13 -17.40 6.23 20.53
C PHE A 13 -18.10 5.64 19.30
N TYR A 14 -18.88 6.45 18.58
CA TYR A 14 -19.54 6.00 17.35
C TYR A 14 -18.54 5.73 16.22
N GLN A 15 -17.47 6.52 16.08
CA GLN A 15 -16.42 6.26 15.10
C GLN A 15 -15.62 5.01 15.41
N ILE A 16 -15.21 4.81 16.66
CA ILE A 16 -14.49 3.61 17.10
C ILE A 16 -15.37 2.37 16.92
N LYS A 17 -16.63 2.41 17.36
CA LYS A 17 -17.59 1.30 17.15
C LYS A 17 -17.79 1.00 15.66
N GLY A 18 -17.91 2.02 14.82
CA GLY A 18 -18.00 1.86 13.37
C GLY A 18 -16.76 1.21 12.76
N LEU A 19 -15.56 1.61 13.21
CA LEU A 19 -14.29 1.01 12.80
C LEU A 19 -14.22 -0.47 13.20
N TRP A 20 -14.62 -0.81 14.43
CA TRP A 20 -14.68 -2.18 14.93
C TRP A 20 -15.64 -3.07 14.15
N VAL A 21 -16.82 -2.56 13.80
CA VAL A 21 -17.78 -3.31 12.97
C VAL A 21 -17.19 -3.59 11.60
N LYS A 22 -16.63 -2.58 10.92
CA LYS A 22 -15.98 -2.74 9.61
C LYS A 22 -14.79 -3.70 9.65
N PHE A 23 -13.95 -3.61 10.68
CA PHE A 23 -12.83 -4.52 10.87
C PHE A 23 -13.30 -5.96 11.07
N LYS A 24 -14.32 -6.16 11.92
CA LYS A 24 -14.93 -7.47 12.16
C LYS A 24 -15.54 -8.04 10.89
N GLU A 25 -16.28 -7.25 10.12
CA GLU A 25 -16.83 -7.66 8.82
C GLU A 25 -15.74 -8.07 7.83
N GLY A 26 -14.67 -7.27 7.71
CA GLY A 26 -13.52 -7.59 6.87
C GLY A 26 -12.86 -8.91 7.27
N PHE A 27 -12.64 -9.13 8.57
CA PHE A 27 -12.06 -10.37 9.08
C PHE A 27 -12.99 -11.57 8.88
N LEU A 28 -14.30 -11.42 9.13
CA LEU A 28 -15.27 -12.50 8.92
C LEU A 28 -15.47 -12.81 7.43
N SER A 29 -15.24 -11.86 6.52
CA SER A 29 -15.34 -12.08 5.07
C SER A 29 -14.41 -13.19 4.59
N PHE A 30 -13.24 -13.35 5.22
CA PHE A 30 -12.28 -14.42 4.94
C PHE A 30 -12.90 -15.82 5.13
N ARG A 31 -13.86 -15.97 6.06
CA ARG A 31 -14.51 -17.26 6.31
C ARG A 31 -15.32 -17.74 5.10
N ASN A 32 -15.86 -16.81 4.31
CA ASN A 32 -16.71 -17.09 3.17
C ASN A 32 -15.92 -17.32 1.87
N VAL A 33 -14.58 -17.27 1.93
CA VAL A 33 -13.73 -17.54 0.75
C VAL A 33 -13.78 -19.04 0.44
N PRO A 34 -14.25 -19.44 -0.76
CA PRO A 34 -14.43 -20.85 -1.11
C PRO A 34 -13.10 -21.59 -1.20
N ASN A 35 -12.03 -20.93 -1.67
CA ASN A 35 -10.71 -21.55 -1.86
C ASN A 35 -9.60 -20.84 -1.07
N LYS A 36 -9.54 -21.12 0.24
CA LYS A 36 -8.65 -20.46 1.19
C LYS A 36 -7.15 -20.62 0.86
N PRO A 37 -6.63 -21.82 0.51
CA PRO A 37 -5.21 -21.97 0.18
C PRO A 37 -4.78 -21.09 -1.00
N TRP A 38 -5.60 -21.05 -2.05
CA TRP A 38 -5.33 -20.22 -3.22
C TRP A 38 -5.38 -18.73 -2.91
N PHE A 39 -6.32 -18.30 -2.07
CA PHE A 39 -6.37 -16.91 -1.59
C PHE A 39 -5.11 -16.52 -0.81
N ILE A 40 -4.69 -17.36 0.15
CA ILE A 40 -3.49 -17.10 0.95
C ILE A 40 -2.25 -17.09 0.06
N GLY A 41 -2.11 -18.06 -0.84
CA GLY A 41 -0.99 -18.16 -1.78
C GLY A 41 -0.85 -16.91 -2.65
N HIS A 42 -1.94 -16.45 -3.28
CA HIS A 42 -1.92 -15.22 -4.07
C HIS A 42 -1.65 -13.98 -3.21
N SER A 43 -2.22 -13.91 -2.00
CA SER A 43 -1.97 -12.79 -1.09
C SER A 43 -0.49 -12.67 -0.74
N ILE A 44 0.14 -13.78 -0.34
CA ILE A 44 1.58 -13.80 -0.05
C ILE A 44 2.37 -13.43 -1.30
N LEU A 45 2.02 -13.99 -2.46
CA LEU A 45 2.71 -13.73 -3.73
C LEU A 45 2.67 -12.24 -4.11
N ILE A 46 1.54 -11.58 -3.95
CA ILE A 46 1.40 -10.13 -4.19
C ILE A 46 2.34 -9.34 -3.29
N PHE A 47 2.38 -9.64 -1.98
CA PHE A 47 3.27 -8.95 -1.05
C PHE A 47 4.74 -9.20 -1.37
N VAL A 48 5.11 -10.42 -1.75
CA VAL A 48 6.47 -10.76 -2.19
C VAL A 48 6.84 -9.97 -3.43
N PHE A 49 5.95 -9.86 -4.43
CA PHE A 49 6.22 -9.05 -5.62
C PHE A 49 6.29 -7.56 -5.33
N TYR A 50 5.48 -7.03 -4.40
CA TYR A 50 5.62 -5.63 -3.99
C TYR A 50 6.93 -5.36 -3.25
N PHE A 51 7.35 -6.27 -2.37
CA PHE A 51 8.67 -6.21 -1.75
C PHE A 51 9.78 -6.27 -2.80
N LEU A 52 9.70 -7.23 -3.74
CA LEU A 52 10.70 -7.41 -4.78
C LEU A 52 10.75 -6.18 -5.69
N MET A 53 9.62 -5.60 -6.06
CA MET A 53 9.55 -4.33 -6.80
C MET A 53 10.31 -3.23 -6.06
N MET A 54 10.08 -3.06 -4.76
CA MET A 54 10.80 -2.06 -3.95
C MET A 54 12.31 -2.34 -3.92
N TYR A 55 12.71 -3.60 -3.74
CA TYR A 55 14.11 -3.99 -3.73
C TYR A 55 14.78 -3.76 -5.09
N LEU A 56 14.10 -4.10 -6.18
CA LEU A 56 14.62 -3.90 -7.53
C LEU A 56 14.80 -2.41 -7.87
N ASN A 57 13.93 -1.53 -7.36
CA ASN A 57 14.06 -0.09 -7.55
C ASN A 57 15.36 0.48 -6.96
N PHE A 58 15.96 -0.16 -5.95
CA PHE A 58 17.24 0.30 -5.39
C PHE A 58 18.38 0.26 -6.41
N PHE A 59 18.35 -0.72 -7.33
CA PHE A 59 19.39 -0.83 -8.35
C PHE A 59 19.32 0.25 -9.43
N ALA A 60 18.21 1.00 -9.50
CA ALA A 60 18.08 2.12 -10.42
C ALA A 60 18.88 3.36 -9.97
N PHE A 61 19.36 3.41 -8.72
CA PHE A 61 20.07 4.57 -8.18
C PHE A 61 21.37 4.16 -7.49
N GLY A 62 22.48 4.85 -7.80
CA GLY A 62 23.78 4.55 -7.20
C GLY A 62 23.78 4.60 -5.67
N TYR A 63 23.06 5.57 -5.09
CA TYR A 63 22.97 5.79 -3.64
C TYR A 63 22.07 4.79 -2.89
N THR A 64 21.26 3.96 -3.57
CA THR A 64 20.50 2.87 -2.92
C THR A 64 20.93 1.48 -3.38
N SER A 65 21.66 1.35 -4.49
CA SER A 65 22.07 0.06 -5.08
C SER A 65 22.87 -0.87 -4.15
N HIS A 66 23.57 -0.32 -3.16
CA HIS A 66 24.36 -1.05 -2.18
C HIS A 66 23.56 -1.47 -0.94
N LEU A 67 22.31 -1.02 -0.80
CA LEU A 67 21.47 -1.32 0.34
C LEU A 67 20.98 -2.77 0.32
N THR A 68 20.82 -3.32 1.51
CA THR A 68 20.47 -4.74 1.69
C THR A 68 18.99 -5.00 1.43
N PRO A 69 18.59 -6.27 1.16
CA PRO A 69 17.18 -6.65 1.11
C PRO A 69 16.40 -6.28 2.38
N LEU A 70 17.06 -6.28 3.54
CA LEU A 70 16.45 -5.86 4.81
C LEU A 70 16.09 -4.37 4.79
N ALA A 71 16.93 -3.52 4.20
CA ALA A 71 16.63 -2.11 4.03
C ALA A 71 15.40 -1.90 3.12
N ALA A 72 15.32 -2.64 2.01
CA ALA A 72 14.15 -2.61 1.14
C ALA A 72 12.88 -3.10 1.86
N LEU A 73 13.00 -4.11 2.74
CA LEU A 73 11.88 -4.61 3.53
C LEU A 73 11.36 -3.54 4.49
N THR A 74 12.27 -2.82 5.17
CA THR A 74 11.91 -1.70 6.04
C THR A 74 11.21 -0.61 5.24
N VAL A 75 11.78 -0.16 4.11
CA VAL A 75 11.15 0.86 3.26
C VAL A 75 9.76 0.41 2.78
N PHE A 76 9.62 -0.86 2.39
CA PHE A 76 8.35 -1.46 1.99
C PHE A 76 7.31 -1.49 3.12
N VAL A 77 7.68 -1.93 4.32
CA VAL A 77 6.77 -1.98 5.48
C VAL A 77 6.34 -0.57 5.89
N PHE A 78 7.27 0.38 5.97
CA PHE A 78 6.95 1.76 6.33
C PHE A 78 6.08 2.43 5.26
N GLY A 79 6.39 2.22 3.97
CA GLY A 79 5.58 2.72 2.85
C GLY A 79 4.17 2.12 2.81
N THR A 80 4.01 0.82 3.05
CA THR A 80 2.69 0.16 3.06
C THR A 80 1.83 0.63 4.23
N LEU A 81 2.40 0.83 5.41
CA LEU A 81 1.67 1.40 6.56
C LEU A 81 1.23 2.84 6.27
N ALA A 82 2.04 3.61 5.54
CA ALA A 82 1.70 4.98 5.16
C ALA A 82 0.47 5.05 4.24
N MET A 83 0.29 4.05 3.37
CA MET A 83 -0.87 3.94 2.47
C MET A 83 -2.18 3.64 3.21
N VAL A 84 -2.13 3.23 4.49
CA VAL A 84 -3.32 3.03 5.33
C VAL A 84 -3.93 4.37 5.76
N ALA A 85 -3.14 5.44 5.77
CA ALA A 85 -3.64 6.78 6.07
C ALA A 85 -4.72 7.18 5.04
N PRO A 86 -5.83 7.82 5.45
CA PRO A 86 -6.94 8.17 4.57
C PRO A 86 -6.60 9.37 3.67
N VAL A 87 -5.58 9.22 2.83
CA VAL A 87 -5.04 10.24 1.92
C VAL A 87 -5.05 9.69 0.50
N GLN A 88 -5.51 10.50 -0.45
CA GLN A 88 -5.64 10.09 -1.86
C GLN A 88 -4.29 9.59 -2.41
N GLY A 89 -4.26 8.32 -2.85
CA GLY A 89 -3.09 7.70 -3.45
C GLY A 89 -1.83 7.67 -2.58
N GLY A 90 -1.92 8.00 -1.28
CA GLY A 90 -0.80 8.02 -0.34
C GLY A 90 0.37 8.95 -0.70
N ILE A 91 0.22 9.89 -1.65
CA ILE A 91 1.30 10.71 -2.22
C ILE A 91 2.11 11.48 -1.15
N GLY A 92 1.51 11.87 -0.02
CA GLY A 92 2.23 12.50 1.09
C GLY A 92 2.80 11.50 2.12
N PRO A 93 1.93 10.73 2.80
CA PRO A 93 2.38 9.80 3.84
C PRO A 93 3.41 8.79 3.35
N TRP A 94 3.23 8.24 2.14
CA TRP A 94 4.17 7.27 1.59
C TRP A 94 5.54 7.89 1.35
N HIS A 95 5.59 9.09 0.77
CA HIS A 95 6.85 9.81 0.53
C HIS A 95 7.57 10.06 1.85
N PHE A 96 6.86 10.58 2.84
CA PHE A 96 7.41 10.83 4.17
C PHE A 96 8.01 9.56 4.80
N MET A 97 7.27 8.45 4.77
CA MET A 97 7.71 7.19 5.39
C MET A 97 8.87 6.54 4.65
N VAL A 98 8.89 6.59 3.31
CA VAL A 98 10.01 6.10 2.49
C VAL A 98 11.27 6.94 2.71
N ILE A 99 11.14 8.27 2.77
CA ILE A 99 12.26 9.18 3.04
C ILE A 99 12.88 8.87 4.40
N ILE A 100 12.07 8.79 5.45
CA ILE A 100 12.57 8.47 6.81
C ILE A 100 13.24 7.10 6.84
N ALA A 101 12.64 6.10 6.21
CA ALA A 101 13.21 4.76 6.18
C ALA A 101 14.59 4.76 5.49
N LEU A 102 14.73 5.40 4.33
CA LEU A 102 16.02 5.48 3.62
C LEU A 102 17.07 6.30 4.38
N VAL A 103 16.66 7.41 5.01
CA VAL A 103 17.55 8.22 5.87
C VAL A 103 18.07 7.40 7.05
N ALA A 104 17.25 6.52 7.63
CA ALA A 104 17.69 5.60 8.69
C ALA A 104 18.76 4.59 8.22
N TYR A 105 18.88 4.36 6.91
CA TYR A 105 19.93 3.54 6.29
C TYR A 105 21.10 4.38 5.73
N GLY A 106 21.17 5.68 6.04
CA GLY A 106 22.30 6.53 5.67
C GLY A 106 22.19 7.22 4.32
N VAL A 107 21.03 7.14 3.65
CA VAL A 107 20.77 7.90 2.41
C VAL A 107 20.49 9.36 2.77
N SER A 108 21.01 10.31 1.98
CA SER A 108 20.72 11.72 2.21
C SER A 108 19.23 12.02 2.03
N SER A 109 18.67 12.98 2.80
CA SER A 109 17.24 13.33 2.68
C SER A 109 16.86 13.82 1.28
N SER A 110 17.81 14.46 0.56
CA SER A 110 17.62 14.90 -0.82
C SER A 110 17.48 13.69 -1.76
N ASP A 111 18.41 12.74 -1.68
CA ASP A 111 18.40 11.54 -2.53
C ASP A 111 17.20 10.64 -2.22
N ALA A 112 16.87 10.48 -0.94
CA ALA A 112 15.69 9.74 -0.50
C ALA A 112 14.39 10.38 -1.02
N GLY A 113 14.33 11.71 -1.10
CA GLY A 113 13.22 12.45 -1.71
C GLY A 113 13.10 12.22 -3.21
N ILE A 114 14.23 12.23 -3.93
CA ILE A 114 14.28 11.91 -5.36
C ILE A 114 13.82 10.47 -5.59
N PHE A 115 14.32 9.52 -4.80
CA PHE A 115 13.91 8.12 -4.88
C PHE A 115 12.39 7.98 -4.71
N ALA A 116 11.83 8.56 -3.64
CA ALA A 116 10.40 8.49 -3.36
C ALA A 116 9.57 9.09 -4.51
N LEU A 117 9.97 10.26 -5.03
CA LEU A 117 9.28 10.91 -6.13
C LEU A 117 9.31 10.09 -7.41
N VAL A 118 10.49 9.63 -7.83
CA VAL A 118 10.66 8.91 -9.09
C VAL A 118 9.97 7.55 -9.03
N VAL A 119 10.17 6.78 -7.96
CA VAL A 119 9.57 5.45 -7.82
C VAL A 119 8.04 5.55 -7.76
N HIS A 120 7.50 6.48 -6.96
CA HIS A 120 6.04 6.64 -6.87
C HIS A 120 5.46 7.17 -8.18
N GLY A 121 6.10 8.16 -8.79
CA GLY A 121 5.68 8.76 -10.05
C GLY A 121 5.67 7.74 -11.18
N ALA A 122 6.76 6.98 -11.34
CA ALA A 122 6.89 5.95 -12.37
C ALA A 122 5.82 4.86 -12.20
N LEU A 123 5.56 4.40 -10.97
CA LEU A 123 4.51 3.43 -10.69
C LEU A 123 3.12 3.96 -11.10
N ASN A 124 2.78 5.20 -10.72
CA ASN A 124 1.48 5.78 -11.06
C ASN A 124 1.33 6.02 -12.57
N ILE A 125 2.38 6.50 -13.24
CA ILE A 125 2.38 6.68 -14.70
C ILE A 125 2.15 5.33 -15.39
N MET A 126 2.88 4.29 -14.96
CA MET A 126 2.70 2.94 -15.48
C MET A 126 1.27 2.44 -15.29
N ILE A 127 0.68 2.61 -14.09
CA ILE A 127 -0.71 2.21 -13.82
C ILE A 127 -1.69 2.97 -14.71
N ILE A 128 -1.50 4.28 -14.90
CA ILE A 128 -2.36 5.10 -15.77
C ILE A 128 -2.26 4.60 -17.22
N VAL A 129 -1.05 4.43 -17.74
CA VAL A 129 -0.82 3.99 -19.13
C VAL A 129 -1.41 2.60 -19.36
N LEU A 130 -1.07 1.62 -18.51
CA LEU A 130 -1.57 0.25 -18.65
C LEU A 130 -3.09 0.17 -18.44
N GLY A 131 -3.63 0.96 -17.50
CA GLY A 131 -5.07 1.05 -17.26
C GLY A 131 -5.82 1.61 -18.47
N LEU A 132 -5.28 2.66 -19.11
CA LEU A 132 -5.84 3.21 -20.35
C LEU A 132 -5.78 2.20 -21.50
N LEU A 133 -4.66 1.51 -21.67
CA LEU A 133 -4.52 0.46 -22.69
C LEU A 133 -5.52 -0.68 -22.46
N ALA A 134 -5.68 -1.12 -21.21
CA ALA A 134 -6.65 -2.15 -20.84
C ALA A 134 -8.10 -1.71 -21.12
N LEU A 135 -8.43 -0.45 -20.85
CA LEU A 135 -9.74 0.12 -21.14
C LEU A 135 -10.01 0.15 -22.66
N LEU A 136 -9.02 0.54 -23.46
CA LEU A 136 -9.13 0.53 -24.93
C LEU A 136 -9.20 -0.90 -25.49
N ALA A 137 -8.53 -1.86 -24.85
CA ALA A 137 -8.57 -3.27 -25.23
C ALA A 137 -9.90 -3.95 -24.86
N LEU A 138 -10.62 -3.41 -23.86
CA LEU A 138 -11.81 -4.03 -23.29
C LEU A 138 -12.89 -4.40 -24.31
N PRO A 139 -13.28 -3.55 -25.30
CA PRO A 139 -14.29 -3.91 -26.30
C PRO A 139 -13.89 -5.07 -27.21
N PHE A 140 -12.58 -5.29 -27.40
CA PHE A 140 -12.05 -6.35 -28.26
C PHE A 140 -11.94 -7.69 -27.53
N VAL A 141 -11.64 -7.65 -26.23
CA VAL A 141 -11.45 -8.83 -25.38
C VAL A 141 -12.77 -9.26 -24.72
N ASN A 142 -13.58 -8.31 -24.26
CA ASN A 142 -14.87 -8.55 -23.62
C ASN A 142 -16.01 -8.32 -24.63
N LYS A 143 -16.13 -9.22 -25.60
CA LYS A 143 -17.29 -9.24 -26.50
C LYS A 143 -18.54 -9.53 -25.65
N PRO A 144 -19.63 -8.76 -25.80
CA PRO A 144 -20.89 -9.12 -25.15
C PRO A 144 -21.25 -10.53 -25.58
N ALA A 145 -21.59 -11.38 -24.60
CA ALA A 145 -22.20 -12.68 -24.90
C ALA A 145 -23.39 -12.40 -25.83
N GLN A 146 -23.35 -12.97 -27.04
CA GLN A 146 -24.49 -12.96 -27.95
C GLN A 146 -25.68 -13.67 -27.30
#